data_AF-A0A890YS90-F1
#
_entry.id   AF-A0A890YS90-F1
#
_cell.length_a   1.000
_cell.length_b   1.000
_cell.length_c   1.000
_cell.angle_alpha   90.00
_cell.angle_beta   90.00
_cell.angle_gamma   90.00
#
_symmetry.space_group_name_H-M   'P 1'
#
loop_
_entity.id
_entity.type
_entity.pdbx_description
1 polymer ?
#
loop_
_entity_poly.entity_id
_entity_poly.type
_entity_poly.pdbx_seq_one_letter_code
_entity_poly.pdbx_strand_id
1 'polypeptide(L)' 'GQCGNQIGAKFWEAISDEHGIDPTGSYHRDSDLQLERINVYYNEATGAKYVPRAILVDL' A
#
# COMPACT_ATOMS: atom_id res chain seq x y z
N GLY A 1 15.20 -4.94 -13.54
CA GLY A 1 14.13 -4.57 -12.59
C GLY A 1 12.75 -4.67 -13.22
N GLN A 2 12.58 -4.26 -14.48
CA GLN A 2 11.34 -4.30 -15.28
C GLN A 2 10.25 -5.31 -14.84
N CYS A 3 10.45 -6.62 -15.00
CA CYS A 3 9.42 -7.64 -14.66
C CYS A 3 9.05 -7.62 -13.16
N GLY A 4 10.05 -7.53 -12.27
CA GLY A 4 9.84 -7.45 -10.83
C GLY A 4 9.06 -6.21 -10.41
N ASN A 5 9.35 -5.06 -11.04
CA ASN A 5 8.61 -3.82 -10.79
C ASN A 5 7.17 -3.89 -11.29
N GLN A 6 6.90 -4.58 -12.41
CA GLN A 6 5.54 -4.76 -12.92
C GLN A 6 4.70 -5.65 -12.00
N ILE A 7 5.26 -6.76 -11.53
CA ILE A 7 4.57 -7.65 -10.57
C ILE A 7 4.39 -6.92 -9.23
N GLY A 8 5.43 -6.24 -8.75
CA GLY A 8 5.37 -5.45 -7.52
C GLY A 8 4.30 -4.36 -7.57
N ALA A 9 4.15 -3.68 -8.71
CA ALA A 9 3.09 -2.69 -8.90
C ALA A 9 1.69 -3.32 -8.78
N LYS A 10 1.46 -4.48 -9.41
CA LYS A 10 0.17 -5.20 -9.30
C LYS A 10 -0.10 -5.73 -7.90
N PHE A 11 0.94 -6.18 -7.19
CA PHE A 11 0.82 -6.57 -5.80
C PHE A 11 0.36 -5.40 -4.92
N TRP A 12 1.02 -4.24 -5.03
CA TRP A 12 0.66 -3.07 -4.23
C TRP A 12 -0.71 -2.51 -4.58
N GLU A 13 -1.13 -2.58 -5.84
CA GLU A 13 -2.50 -2.24 -6.27
C GLU A 13 -3.53 -3.11 -5.54
N ALA A 14 -3.38 -4.44 -5.61
CA ALA A 14 -4.31 -5.37 -4.96
C ALA A 14 -4.37 -5.21 -3.44
N ILE A 15 -3.21 -5.04 -2.78
CA ILE A 15 -3.15 -4.84 -1.33
C ILE A 15 -3.72 -3.47 -0.93
N SER A 16 -3.52 -2.42 -1.73
CA SER A 16 -4.12 -1.10 -1.47
C SER A 16 -5.64 -1.18 -1.53
N ASP A 17 -6.18 -1.84 -2.56
CA ASP A 17 -7.63 -2.03 -2.72
C ASP A 17 -8.23 -2.84 -1.56
N GLU A 18 -7.57 -3.94 -1.15
CA GLU A 18 -8.01 -4.76 -0.01
C GLU A 18 -8.08 -3.96 1.30
N HIS A 19 -7.06 -3.12 1.55
CA HIS A 19 -6.96 -2.27 2.73
C HIS A 19 -7.69 -0.93 2.61
N GLY A 20 -8.39 -0.66 1.50
CA GLY A 20 -9.13 0.59 1.28
C GLY A 20 -8.25 1.84 1.22
N ILE A 21 -6.99 1.70 0.80
CA ILE A 21 -6.03 2.79 0.66
C ILE A 21 -6.06 3.28 -0.79
N ASP A 22 -6.37 4.57 -0.98
CA ASP A 22 -6.33 5.16 -2.31
C ASP A 22 -4.90 5.48 -2.78
N PRO A 23 -4.69 5.83 -4.07
CA PRO A 23 -3.37 6.18 -4.59
C PRO A 23 -2.71 7.40 -3.93
N THR A 24 -3.46 8.21 -3.15
CA THR A 24 -2.92 9.34 -2.38
C THR A 24 -2.43 8.92 -0.99
N GLY A 25 -2.64 7.66 -0.62
CA GLY A 25 -2.36 7.08 0.69
C GLY A 25 -3.48 7.29 1.71
N SER A 26 -4.65 7.77 1.28
CA SER A 26 -5.76 8.05 2.20
C SER A 26 -6.63 6.80 2.37
N TYR A 27 -7.00 6.51 3.61
CA TYR A 27 -7.90 5.40 3.92
C TYR A 27 -9.37 5.80 3.77
N HIS A 28 -10.13 5.03 2.99
CA HIS A 28 -11.57 5.17 2.86
C HIS A 28 -12.25 4.10 3.74
N ARG A 29 -12.81 4.57 4.86
CA ARG A 29 -13.41 3.78 5.95
C ARG A 29 -14.58 2.91 5.48
N ASP A 30 -14.28 1.67 5.07
CA ASP A 30 -15.32 0.69 4.72
C ASP A 30 -15.46 -0.41 5.79
N SER A 31 -14.35 -0.85 6.39
CA SER A 31 -14.35 -1.88 7.45
C SER A 31 -13.16 -1.75 8.41
N ASP A 32 -13.40 -1.85 9.72
CA ASP A 32 -12.34 -1.79 10.75
C ASP A 32 -11.26 -2.87 10.60
N LEU A 33 -11.59 -4.00 9.97
CA LEU A 33 -10.65 -5.09 9.69
C LEU A 33 -9.54 -4.67 8.71
N GLN A 34 -9.80 -3.68 7.85
CA GLN A 34 -8.84 -3.22 6.85
C GLN A 34 -7.66 -2.46 7.47
N LEU A 35 -7.81 -1.93 8.69
CA LEU A 35 -6.69 -1.35 9.42
C LEU A 35 -5.98 -2.37 10.32
N GLU A 36 -6.56 -3.56 10.48
CA GLU A 36 -5.91 -4.61 11.26
C GLU A 36 -4.63 -5.04 10.56
N ARG A 37 -3.50 -4.93 11.27
CA ARG A 37 -2.16 -5.33 10.78
C ARG A 37 -1.68 -4.58 9.53
N ILE A 38 -2.27 -3.43 9.20
CA ILE A 38 -1.83 -2.60 8.07
C ILE A 38 -0.35 -2.20 8.18
N ASN A 39 0.17 -2.14 9.40
CA ASN A 39 1.57 -1.84 9.72
C ASN A 39 2.59 -2.86 9.17
N VAL A 40 2.14 -4.07 8.78
CA VAL A 40 2.98 -5.10 8.15
C VAL A 40 3.51 -4.60 6.81
N TYR A 41 2.66 -3.99 6.00
CA TYR A 41 3.01 -3.54 4.65
C TYR A 41 3.17 -2.03 4.55
N TYR A 42 2.48 -1.25 5.39
CA TYR A 42 2.51 0.21 5.34
C TYR A 42 3.17 0.84 6.56
N ASN A 43 3.68 2.04 6.38
CA ASN A 43 3.90 3.00 7.46
C ASN A 43 2.74 3.98 7.50
N GLU A 44 2.27 4.30 8.70
CA GLU A 44 1.43 5.47 8.89
C GLU A 44 2.33 6.72 9.00
N ALA A 45 2.16 7.64 8.06
CA ALA A 45 2.78 8.95 8.03
C ALA A 45 1.82 10.01 8.57
N THR A 46 2.34 11.23 8.75
CA THR A 46 1.54 12.38 9.21
C THR A 46 0.30 12.60 8.34
N GLY A 47 -0.84 12.85 8.99
CA GLY A 47 -2.11 13.13 8.30
C GLY A 47 -2.87 11.87 7.88
N ALA A 48 -2.72 10.75 8.61
CA ALA A 48 -3.38 9.47 8.33
C ALA A 48 -3.11 8.96 6.90
N LYS A 49 -1.87 9.18 6.43
CA LYS A 49 -1.41 8.70 5.12
C LYS A 49 -0.66 7.39 5.28
N TYR A 50 -1.03 6.39 4.51
CA TYR A 50 -0.39 5.08 4.51
C TYR A 50 0.59 4.96 3.34
N VAL A 51 1.85 4.71 3.66
CA VAL A 51 2.96 4.64 2.68
C VAL A 51 3.51 3.21 2.61
N PRO A 52 3.52 2.56 1.42
CA PRO A 52 4.08 1.22 1.24
C PRO A 52 5.53 1.10 1.71
N ARG A 53 5.86 0.01 2.41
CA ARG A 53 7.24 -0.41 2.71
C ARG A 53 7.85 -1.09 1.49
N ALA A 54 8.08 -0.34 0.42
CA ALA A 54 8.58 -0.86 -0.85
C ALA A 54 9.91 -0.21 -1.26
N ILE A 55 10.80 -1.00 -1.86
CA ILE A 55 12.02 -0.54 -2.51
C ILE A 55 11.97 -1.05 -3.95
N LEU A 56 12.01 -0.13 -4.92
CA LEU A 56 12.02 -0.45 -6.35
C LEU A 56 13.40 -0.12 -6.92
N VAL A 57 13.97 -1.04 -7.68
CA VAL A 57 15.31 -0.90 -8.27
C VAL A 57 15.26 -1.31 -9.75
N ASP A 58 15.83 -0.50 -10.62
CA ASP A 58 16.08 -0.82 -12.03
C ASP A 58 17.45 -0.28 -12.47
N LEU A 59 17.99 -0.78 -13.59
CA LEU A 59 19.29 -0.37 -14.15
C LEU A 59 19.11 0.65 -15.28
#